data_AF-A0A2T3ZJX8-F1
#
_entry.id   AF-A0A2T3ZJX8-F1
#
_cell.length_a   1.000
_cell.length_b   1.000
_cell.length_c   1.000
_cell.angle_alpha   90.00
_cell.angle_beta   90.00
_cell.angle_gamma   90.00
#
_symmetry.space_group_name_H-M   'P 1'
#
loop_
_entity.id
_entity.type
_entity.pdbx_description
1 polymer ?
#
loop_
_entity_poly.entity_id
_entity_poly.type
_entity_poly.pdbx_seq_one_letter_code
_entity_poly.pdbx_strand_id
1 'polypeptide(L)'
;MPSEEFKEASKSLAREEAIARMLGRRAVHEIQIDVYMHVVAMSEDPKEGNLSDQDVTNQFQVLKTDFEPTGIVFNLKSIDRTINATWANNADLKRMWYYLRNGSYHDLNLWFIPTLKEYGYCTIPATGDSLPYAMQQDGCTIRSDTVPGGRANKYNLGKTVTHEVGHWLGLLHTFQGGCKGPGDYIDDTPAQASPSMGCPEGRDSCPKQPGLDPIHNYMDYSDDTCYREFTPGQVDRMVKVWDVYRAWAAELWK
;
A
#
# COMPACT_ATOMS: atom_id res chain seq x y z
N MET A 1 -10.18 5.93 -4.52
CA MET A 1 -11.38 5.08 -4.33
C MET A 1 -11.33 3.94 -5.33
N PRO A 2 -11.62 2.69 -4.93
CA PRO A 2 -11.62 1.53 -5.84
C PRO A 2 -12.70 1.66 -6.93
N SER A 3 -12.41 1.14 -8.12
CA SER A 3 -13.38 1.03 -9.21
C SER A 3 -14.49 0.04 -8.87
N GLU A 4 -15.65 0.13 -9.53
CA GLU A 4 -16.72 -0.87 -9.35
C GLU A 4 -16.29 -2.27 -9.79
N GLU A 5 -15.49 -2.36 -10.86
CA GLU A 5 -14.88 -3.62 -11.30
C GLU A 5 -14.02 -4.25 -10.20
N PHE A 6 -13.17 -3.46 -9.54
CA PHE A 6 -12.34 -3.94 -8.43
C PHE A 6 -13.19 -4.37 -7.22
N LYS A 7 -14.28 -3.66 -6.91
CA LYS A 7 -15.20 -4.05 -5.83
C LYS A 7 -15.91 -5.37 -6.15
N GLU A 8 -16.35 -5.59 -7.37
CA GLU A 8 -16.96 -6.87 -7.78
C GLU A 8 -15.95 -8.03 -7.74
N ALA A 9 -14.72 -7.80 -8.19
CA ALA A 9 -13.65 -8.78 -8.04
C ALA A 9 -13.39 -9.09 -6.55
N SER A 10 -13.30 -8.06 -5.70
CA SER A 10 -13.10 -8.22 -4.25
C SER A 10 -14.23 -9.04 -3.60
N LYS A 11 -15.49 -8.85 -4.01
CA LYS A 11 -16.61 -9.68 -3.56
C LYS A 11 -16.47 -11.14 -3.96
N SER A 12 -15.98 -11.40 -5.17
CA SER A 12 -15.74 -12.78 -5.64
C SER A 12 -14.62 -13.44 -4.83
N LEU A 13 -13.49 -12.75 -4.66
CA LEU A 13 -12.36 -13.25 -3.89
C LEU A 13 -12.74 -13.54 -2.43
N ALA A 14 -13.51 -12.65 -1.79
CA ALA A 14 -14.01 -12.84 -0.43
C ALA A 14 -14.79 -14.16 -0.27
N ARG A 15 -15.64 -14.52 -1.24
CA ARG A 15 -16.40 -15.79 -1.22
C ARG A 15 -15.47 -16.99 -1.32
N GLU A 16 -14.49 -16.94 -2.20
CA GLU A 16 -13.52 -18.01 -2.36
C GLU A 16 -12.60 -18.15 -1.13
N GLU A 17 -12.21 -17.04 -0.52
CA GLU A 17 -11.42 -17.00 0.72
C GLU A 17 -12.20 -17.63 1.88
N ALA A 18 -13.50 -17.30 2.01
CA ALA A 18 -14.36 -17.92 3.01
C ALA A 18 -14.45 -19.44 2.83
N ILE A 19 -14.61 -19.93 1.59
CA ILE A 19 -14.61 -21.37 1.27
C ILE A 19 -13.25 -21.99 1.60
N ALA A 20 -12.15 -21.36 1.23
CA ALA A 20 -10.81 -21.86 1.52
C ALA A 20 -10.57 -21.99 3.03
N ARG A 21 -10.95 -20.97 3.82
CA ARG A 21 -10.88 -20.98 5.29
C ARG A 21 -11.70 -22.13 5.89
N MET A 22 -12.93 -22.35 5.42
CA MET A 22 -13.76 -23.49 5.87
C MET A 22 -13.12 -24.85 5.59
N LEU A 23 -12.33 -24.95 4.52
CA LEU A 23 -11.58 -26.16 4.16
C LEU A 23 -10.20 -26.25 4.82
N GLY A 24 -9.85 -25.31 5.70
CA GLY A 24 -8.53 -25.25 6.35
C GLY A 24 -7.38 -24.93 5.37
N ARG A 25 -7.68 -24.32 4.23
CA ARG A 25 -6.69 -23.91 3.22
C ARG A 25 -6.41 -22.42 3.35
N ARG A 26 -5.16 -22.04 3.14
CA ARG A 26 -4.72 -20.64 3.01
C ARG A 26 -4.06 -20.44 1.65
N ALA A 27 -4.15 -19.22 1.11
CA ALA A 27 -3.40 -18.85 -0.08
C ALA A 27 -1.96 -18.57 0.36
N VAL A 28 -1.07 -19.56 0.25
CA VAL A 28 0.31 -19.42 0.70
C VAL A 28 1.24 -19.91 -0.40
N HIS A 29 1.88 -18.96 -1.05
CA HIS A 29 3.13 -19.19 -1.76
C HIS A 29 4.01 -17.95 -1.61
N GLU A 30 5.31 -18.13 -1.83
CA GLU A 30 6.24 -17.02 -1.84
C GLU A 30 5.93 -16.10 -3.02
N ILE A 31 5.79 -14.81 -2.73
CA ILE A 31 5.66 -13.74 -3.72
C ILE A 31 6.95 -12.93 -3.66
N GLN A 32 7.61 -12.74 -4.81
CA GLN A 32 8.81 -11.92 -4.91
C GLN A 32 8.51 -10.67 -5.72
N ILE A 33 8.73 -9.51 -5.11
CA ILE A 33 8.41 -8.21 -5.69
C ILE A 33 9.68 -7.39 -5.80
N ASP A 34 10.07 -7.11 -7.03
CA ASP A 34 11.17 -6.20 -7.31
C ASP A 34 10.70 -4.75 -7.07
N VAL A 35 11.52 -3.98 -6.35
CA VAL A 35 11.19 -2.61 -5.90
C VAL A 35 12.17 -1.59 -6.47
N TYR A 36 11.62 -0.54 -7.03
CA TYR A 36 12.33 0.64 -7.54
C TYR A 36 11.93 1.86 -6.70
N MET A 37 12.89 2.55 -6.11
CA MET A 37 12.65 3.70 -5.24
C MET A 37 13.20 4.97 -5.87
N HIS A 38 12.31 5.92 -6.14
CA HIS A 38 12.62 7.15 -6.85
C HIS A 38 12.50 8.34 -5.90
N VAL A 39 13.60 9.04 -5.62
CA VAL A 39 13.59 10.30 -4.87
C VAL A 39 13.43 11.44 -5.85
N VAL A 40 12.36 12.21 -5.74
CA VAL A 40 12.09 13.35 -6.62
C VAL A 40 11.99 14.61 -5.78
N ALA A 41 13.03 15.44 -5.85
CA ALA A 41 13.24 16.59 -4.97
C ALA A 41 13.15 17.92 -5.74
N MET A 42 12.87 19.01 -5.02
CA MET A 42 12.85 20.34 -5.65
C MET A 42 14.26 20.86 -5.95
N SER A 43 15.22 20.53 -5.07
CA SER A 43 16.65 20.87 -5.20
C SER A 43 17.51 19.82 -4.50
N GLU A 44 18.82 20.05 -4.45
CA GLU A 44 19.74 19.18 -3.72
C GLU A 44 19.62 19.30 -2.18
N ASP A 45 18.85 20.27 -1.65
CA ASP A 45 18.62 20.41 -0.21
C ASP A 45 17.77 19.25 0.34
N PRO A 46 18.25 18.48 1.34
CA PRO A 46 17.46 17.42 1.99
C PRO A 46 16.10 17.89 2.53
N LYS A 47 15.97 19.16 2.93
CA LYS A 47 14.69 19.73 3.40
C LYS A 47 13.65 19.86 2.29
N GLU A 48 14.09 19.91 1.03
CA GLU A 48 13.28 20.02 -0.17
C GLU A 48 13.03 18.67 -0.86
N GLY A 49 13.09 17.58 -0.08
CA GLY A 49 12.73 16.23 -0.53
C GLY A 49 13.89 15.37 -1.00
N ASN A 50 15.14 15.88 -0.97
CA ASN A 50 16.32 15.11 -1.35
C ASN A 50 16.77 14.16 -0.21
N LEU A 51 15.95 13.14 0.08
CA LEU A 51 16.21 12.11 1.08
C LEU A 51 17.56 11.43 0.87
N SER A 52 18.39 11.16 1.87
CA SER A 52 19.66 10.43 1.64
C SER A 52 19.44 8.96 1.23
N ASP A 53 20.46 8.30 0.69
CA ASP A 53 20.37 6.85 0.39
C ASP A 53 20.11 6.03 1.66
N GLN A 54 20.58 6.52 2.81
CA GLN A 54 20.32 5.91 4.10
C GLN A 54 18.84 6.04 4.49
N ASP A 55 18.21 7.19 4.26
CA ASP A 55 16.78 7.39 4.56
C ASP A 55 15.91 6.44 3.71
N VAL A 56 16.23 6.33 2.42
CA VAL A 56 15.53 5.44 1.48
C VAL A 56 15.76 3.97 1.84
N THR A 57 17.00 3.59 2.19
CA THR A 57 17.32 2.23 2.63
C THR A 57 16.62 1.88 3.94
N ASN A 58 16.55 2.81 4.90
CA ASN A 58 15.81 2.62 6.16
C ASN A 58 14.32 2.41 5.89
N GLN A 59 13.73 3.20 4.99
CA GLN A 59 12.35 3.01 4.56
C GLN A 59 12.12 1.65 3.92
N PHE A 60 13.05 1.18 3.07
CA PHE A 60 12.97 -0.16 2.49
C PHE A 60 13.02 -1.27 3.56
N GLN A 61 13.84 -1.11 4.61
CA GLN A 61 13.88 -2.07 5.72
C GLN A 61 12.57 -2.11 6.51
N VAL A 62 11.91 -0.95 6.71
CA VAL A 62 10.57 -0.92 7.35
C VAL A 62 9.56 -1.70 6.52
N LEU A 63 9.50 -1.45 5.20
CA LEU A 63 8.61 -2.20 4.31
C LEU A 63 8.84 -3.72 4.44
N LYS A 64 10.10 -4.15 4.36
CA LYS A 64 10.45 -5.58 4.50
C LYS A 64 10.03 -6.14 5.86
N THR A 65 10.27 -5.40 6.94
CA THR A 65 9.97 -5.84 8.30
C THR A 65 8.47 -6.00 8.51
N ASP A 66 7.68 -5.05 8.02
CA ASP A 66 6.23 -5.04 8.24
C ASP A 66 5.52 -6.15 7.44
N PHE A 67 6.06 -6.50 6.28
CA PHE A 67 5.53 -7.56 5.43
C PHE A 67 6.14 -8.94 5.69
N GLU A 68 7.20 -9.06 6.50
CA GLU A 68 7.84 -10.36 6.79
C GLU A 68 6.84 -11.43 7.29
N PRO A 69 5.87 -11.11 8.17
CA PRO A 69 4.86 -12.09 8.61
C PRO A 69 3.90 -12.56 7.51
N THR A 70 3.84 -11.85 6.38
CA THR A 70 2.94 -12.16 5.26
C THR A 70 3.54 -13.16 4.27
N GLY A 71 4.87 -13.36 4.31
CA GLY A 71 5.59 -14.18 3.33
C GLY A 71 5.85 -13.50 1.97
N ILE A 72 5.45 -12.24 1.81
CA ILE A 72 5.77 -11.43 0.63
C ILE A 72 7.18 -10.88 0.77
N VAL A 73 8.04 -11.17 -0.20
CA VAL A 73 9.45 -10.81 -0.21
C VAL A 73 9.71 -9.67 -1.17
N PHE A 74 10.31 -8.59 -0.68
CA PHE A 74 10.70 -7.43 -1.48
C PHE A 74 12.20 -7.42 -1.79
N ASN A 75 12.55 -7.18 -3.05
CA ASN A 75 13.92 -7.10 -3.56
C ASN A 75 14.21 -5.68 -4.08
N LEU A 76 15.09 -4.94 -3.42
CA LEU A 76 15.47 -3.60 -3.89
C LEU A 76 16.34 -3.71 -5.15
N LYS A 77 15.88 -3.11 -6.25
CA LYS A 77 16.60 -3.12 -7.54
C LYS A 77 17.37 -1.84 -7.80
N SER A 78 16.78 -0.69 -7.51
CA SER A 78 17.48 0.59 -7.60
C SER A 78 16.92 1.64 -6.65
N ILE A 79 17.80 2.58 -6.35
CA ILE A 79 17.47 3.89 -5.80
C ILE A 79 17.97 4.91 -6.81
N ASP A 80 17.09 5.79 -7.29
CA ASP A 80 17.46 6.90 -8.17
C ASP A 80 16.92 8.23 -7.68
N ARG A 81 17.46 9.31 -8.25
CA ARG A 81 17.27 10.67 -7.78
C ARG A 81 17.03 11.60 -8.95
N THR A 82 15.97 12.38 -8.87
CA THR A 82 15.62 13.38 -9.87
C THR A 82 15.39 14.73 -9.20
N ILE A 83 16.14 15.75 -9.63
CA ILE A 83 15.87 17.14 -9.25
C ILE A 83 14.90 17.73 -10.28
N ASN A 84 13.62 17.85 -9.89
CA ASN A 84 12.58 18.41 -10.74
C ASN A 84 11.48 19.05 -9.88
N ALA A 85 11.55 20.37 -9.73
CA ALA A 85 10.60 21.12 -8.91
C ALA A 85 9.14 20.96 -9.35
N THR A 86 8.85 20.77 -10.64
CA THR A 86 7.48 20.58 -11.17
C THR A 86 6.90 19.21 -10.81
N TRP A 87 7.73 18.19 -10.65
CA TRP A 87 7.28 16.88 -10.19
C TRP A 87 7.23 16.83 -8.66
N ALA A 88 8.27 17.34 -8.01
CA ALA A 88 8.39 17.39 -6.57
C ALA A 88 7.29 18.25 -5.91
N ASN A 89 6.77 19.28 -6.62
CA ASN A 89 5.67 20.13 -6.17
C ASN A 89 4.26 19.57 -6.49
N ASN A 90 4.15 18.33 -6.99
CA ASN A 90 2.89 17.69 -7.39
C ASN A 90 2.13 18.43 -8.53
N ALA A 91 2.83 19.15 -9.42
CA ALA A 91 2.19 19.81 -10.55
C ALA A 91 2.05 18.93 -11.82
N ASP A 92 2.91 17.92 -12.02
CA ASP A 92 2.87 17.03 -13.19
C ASP A 92 3.27 15.58 -12.88
N LEU A 93 2.53 14.91 -11.97
CA LEU A 93 2.83 13.53 -11.58
C LEU A 93 2.66 12.52 -12.71
N LYS A 94 1.76 12.78 -13.67
CA LYS A 94 1.56 11.87 -14.81
C LYS A 94 2.83 11.68 -15.63
N ARG A 95 3.55 12.78 -15.91
CA ARG A 95 4.84 12.68 -16.59
C ARG A 95 5.91 12.09 -15.69
N MET A 96 5.92 12.42 -14.40
CA MET A 96 6.85 11.82 -13.43
C MET A 96 6.78 10.30 -13.47
N TRP A 97 5.57 9.73 -13.33
CA TRP A 97 5.38 8.27 -13.38
C TRP A 97 5.79 7.68 -14.72
N TYR A 98 5.37 8.28 -15.83
CA TYR A 98 5.68 7.80 -17.17
C TYR A 98 7.20 7.70 -17.42
N TYR A 99 7.97 8.71 -17.02
CA TYR A 99 9.41 8.75 -17.29
C TYR A 99 10.27 8.00 -16.28
N LEU A 100 9.84 7.92 -15.02
CA LEU A 100 10.64 7.32 -13.95
C LEU A 100 10.30 5.85 -13.69
N ARG A 101 9.13 5.37 -14.11
CA ARG A 101 8.74 3.97 -13.91
C ARG A 101 9.82 3.03 -14.45
N ASN A 102 10.15 2.03 -13.66
CA ASN A 102 10.98 0.91 -14.06
C ASN A 102 10.26 -0.43 -13.83
N GLY A 103 10.61 -1.43 -14.63
CA GLY A 103 9.96 -2.74 -14.61
C GLY A 103 8.58 -2.78 -15.25
N SER A 104 7.87 -3.87 -14.99
CA SER A 104 6.57 -4.24 -15.53
C SER A 104 5.44 -4.00 -14.52
N TYR A 105 4.23 -4.53 -14.77
CA TYR A 105 3.11 -4.46 -13.81
C TYR A 105 3.31 -5.38 -12.58
N HIS A 106 4.30 -6.27 -12.66
CA HIS A 106 4.75 -7.12 -11.57
C HIS A 106 5.58 -6.36 -10.52
N ASP A 107 6.19 -5.24 -10.92
CA ASP A 107 7.23 -4.58 -10.13
C ASP A 107 6.69 -3.31 -9.45
N LEU A 108 7.13 -3.09 -8.21
CA LEU A 108 6.67 -2.00 -7.37
C LEU A 108 7.55 -0.76 -7.56
N ASN A 109 6.94 0.36 -7.91
CA ASN A 109 7.59 1.66 -7.99
C ASN A 109 7.13 2.55 -6.83
N LEU A 110 8.08 3.08 -6.05
CA LEU A 110 7.84 3.98 -4.93
C LEU A 110 8.46 5.35 -5.24
N TRP A 111 7.64 6.37 -5.45
CA TRP A 111 8.09 7.75 -5.69
C TRP A 111 7.97 8.58 -4.41
N PHE A 112 9.08 9.14 -3.94
CA PHE A 112 9.11 10.05 -2.80
C PHE A 112 9.17 11.49 -3.29
N ILE A 113 8.15 12.30 -2.95
CA ILE A 113 8.12 13.74 -3.24
C ILE A 113 7.90 14.56 -1.97
N PRO A 114 8.39 15.81 -1.89
CA PRO A 114 8.21 16.65 -0.69
C PRO A 114 6.79 17.17 -0.50
N THR A 115 6.01 17.34 -1.58
CA THR A 115 4.68 17.94 -1.47
C THR A 115 3.57 16.99 -1.91
N LEU A 116 2.83 16.49 -0.94
CA LEU A 116 1.52 15.88 -1.14
C LEU A 116 0.56 16.47 -0.13
N LYS A 117 -0.72 16.55 -0.51
CA LYS A 117 -1.79 16.94 0.40
C LYS A 117 -1.99 15.88 1.48
N GLU A 118 -2.03 14.62 1.06
CA GLU A 118 -2.06 13.44 1.93
C GLU A 118 -0.63 12.95 2.21
N TYR A 119 -0.45 11.92 3.05
CA TYR A 119 0.88 11.34 3.31
C TYR A 119 1.38 10.42 2.20
N GLY A 120 0.46 9.81 1.47
CA GLY A 120 0.76 8.96 0.34
C GLY A 120 -0.52 8.64 -0.43
N TYR A 121 -0.35 7.97 -1.57
CA TYR A 121 -1.39 7.19 -2.22
C TYR A 121 -0.75 6.16 -3.15
N CYS A 122 -1.41 5.01 -3.34
CA CYS A 122 -1.12 4.06 -4.41
C CYS A 122 -2.28 3.83 -5.34
N THR A 123 -1.94 3.30 -6.51
CA THR A 123 -2.93 2.64 -7.37
C THR A 123 -3.45 1.37 -6.71
N ILE A 124 -4.74 1.12 -6.90
CA ILE A 124 -5.35 -0.19 -6.67
C ILE A 124 -5.22 -0.99 -7.99
N PRO A 125 -5.02 -2.32 -7.93
CA PRO A 125 -4.92 -3.15 -9.12
C PRO A 125 -6.09 -2.98 -10.10
N ALA A 126 -5.77 -3.03 -11.38
CA ALA A 126 -6.69 -2.84 -12.49
C ALA A 126 -6.49 -3.94 -13.52
N THR A 127 -7.54 -4.27 -14.27
CA THR A 127 -7.50 -5.28 -15.33
C THR A 127 -8.32 -4.84 -16.55
N GLY A 128 -8.37 -5.69 -17.56
CA GLY A 128 -9.15 -5.47 -18.78
C GLY A 128 -8.78 -4.17 -19.49
N ASP A 129 -9.79 -3.46 -19.97
CA ASP A 129 -9.64 -2.24 -20.78
C ASP A 129 -8.96 -1.08 -20.01
N SER A 130 -8.99 -1.12 -18.68
CA SER A 130 -8.38 -0.08 -17.84
C SER A 130 -6.87 -0.29 -17.63
N LEU A 131 -6.36 -1.50 -17.89
CA LEU A 131 -4.98 -1.88 -17.60
C LEU A 131 -3.93 -1.00 -18.31
N PRO A 132 -4.00 -0.71 -19.62
CA PRO A 132 -2.96 0.08 -20.29
C PRO A 132 -2.78 1.48 -19.70
N TYR A 133 -3.86 2.10 -19.21
CA TYR A 133 -3.82 3.38 -18.53
C TYR A 133 -3.34 3.25 -17.09
N ALA A 134 -3.81 2.22 -16.37
CA ALA A 134 -3.40 1.95 -14.99
C ALA A 134 -1.89 1.68 -14.88
N MET A 135 -1.31 0.92 -15.81
CA MET A 135 0.12 0.57 -15.81
C MET A 135 1.05 1.79 -15.81
N GLN A 136 0.67 2.88 -16.49
CA GLN A 136 1.52 4.09 -16.58
C GLN A 136 1.66 4.82 -15.25
N GLN A 137 0.69 4.65 -14.36
CA GLN A 137 0.61 5.31 -13.06
C GLN A 137 0.73 4.31 -11.90
N ASP A 138 0.97 3.03 -12.19
CA ASP A 138 0.92 1.98 -11.18
C ASP A 138 2.08 2.08 -10.17
N GLY A 139 1.79 1.97 -8.89
CA GLY A 139 2.76 2.16 -7.83
C GLY A 139 2.28 3.23 -6.85
N CYS A 140 3.22 3.79 -6.09
CA CYS A 140 2.92 4.56 -4.90
C CYS A 140 3.68 5.87 -4.88
N THR A 141 2.96 6.98 -4.67
CA THR A 141 3.59 8.30 -4.45
C THR A 141 3.46 8.64 -2.97
N ILE A 142 4.59 8.88 -2.33
CA ILE A 142 4.74 8.99 -0.88
C ILE A 142 5.34 10.35 -0.55
N ARG A 143 4.85 10.98 0.51
CA ARG A 143 5.42 12.23 1.00
C ARG A 143 6.74 11.93 1.69
N SER A 144 7.83 12.49 1.16
CA SER A 144 9.20 12.16 1.58
C SER A 144 9.47 12.38 3.07
N ASP A 145 8.73 13.23 3.76
CA ASP A 145 8.91 13.49 5.20
C ASP A 145 8.30 12.42 6.12
N THR A 146 7.68 11.36 5.59
CA THR A 146 7.10 10.23 6.35
C THR A 146 8.07 9.06 6.54
N VAL A 147 9.24 9.11 5.90
CA VAL A 147 10.30 8.11 6.10
C VAL A 147 10.75 8.03 7.55
N PRO A 148 11.39 6.92 7.99
CA PRO A 148 11.92 6.80 9.34
C PRO A 148 12.82 7.97 9.75
N GLY A 149 12.43 8.69 10.81
CA GLY A 149 13.16 9.89 11.30
C GLY A 149 12.82 11.19 10.56
N GLY A 150 11.87 11.16 9.62
CA GLY A 150 11.38 12.31 8.87
C GLY A 150 10.60 13.34 9.72
N ARG A 151 10.11 14.40 9.07
CA ARG A 151 9.48 15.56 9.72
C ARG A 151 7.97 15.41 9.96
N ALA A 152 7.32 14.42 9.37
CA ALA A 152 5.90 14.15 9.56
C ALA A 152 5.65 13.56 10.96
N ASN A 153 5.54 14.41 11.98
CA ASN A 153 5.33 13.97 13.36
C ASN A 153 4.17 12.97 13.47
N LYS A 154 4.38 11.87 14.21
CA LYS A 154 3.50 10.68 14.34
C LYS A 154 3.41 9.76 13.13
N TYR A 155 3.92 10.18 11.97
CA TYR A 155 3.85 9.45 10.70
C TYR A 155 5.24 9.33 10.04
N ASN A 156 6.29 9.29 10.86
CA ASN A 156 7.69 9.31 10.45
C ASN A 156 8.45 8.04 10.89
N LEU A 157 7.75 6.91 10.97
CA LEU A 157 8.37 5.59 11.17
C LEU A 157 8.31 4.75 9.88
N GLY A 158 7.90 5.35 8.76
CA GLY A 158 7.84 4.71 7.45
C GLY A 158 6.61 3.84 7.21
N LYS A 159 5.61 3.86 8.11
CA LYS A 159 4.41 3.01 7.98
C LYS A 159 3.45 3.48 6.90
N THR A 160 3.58 4.73 6.44
CA THR A 160 2.88 5.20 5.24
C THR A 160 3.19 4.30 4.05
N VAL A 161 4.45 3.93 3.81
CA VAL A 161 4.76 3.01 2.69
C VAL A 161 4.09 1.65 2.88
N THR A 162 4.06 1.11 4.11
CA THR A 162 3.41 -0.16 4.42
C THR A 162 1.92 -0.13 4.10
N HIS A 163 1.21 0.91 4.56
CA HIS A 163 -0.22 1.13 4.27
C HIS A 163 -0.49 1.20 2.77
N GLU A 164 0.31 2.02 2.09
CA GLU A 164 0.16 2.32 0.67
C GLU A 164 0.44 1.06 -0.19
N VAL A 165 1.49 0.30 0.13
CA VAL A 165 1.75 -0.99 -0.54
C VAL A 165 0.62 -2.00 -0.27
N GLY A 166 -0.05 -1.94 0.88
CA GLY A 166 -1.29 -2.69 1.11
C GLY A 166 -2.37 -2.39 0.06
N HIS A 167 -2.58 -1.11 -0.31
CA HIS A 167 -3.48 -0.74 -1.41
C HIS A 167 -3.00 -1.25 -2.77
N TRP A 168 -1.70 -1.18 -3.04
CA TRP A 168 -1.11 -1.70 -4.28
C TRP A 168 -1.31 -3.21 -4.44
N LEU A 169 -1.42 -3.93 -3.31
CA LEU A 169 -1.79 -5.36 -3.21
C LEU A 169 -3.30 -5.59 -3.02
N GLY A 170 -4.13 -4.55 -3.19
CA GLY A 170 -5.59 -4.65 -3.26
C GLY A 170 -6.33 -4.65 -1.91
N LEU A 171 -5.68 -4.27 -0.82
CA LEU A 171 -6.36 -4.04 0.45
C LEU A 171 -7.13 -2.72 0.41
N LEU A 172 -8.31 -2.70 1.04
CA LEU A 172 -9.07 -1.47 1.26
C LEU A 172 -8.87 -1.03 2.71
N HIS A 173 -9.22 0.22 3.01
CA HIS A 173 -9.25 0.70 4.38
C HIS A 173 -10.17 -0.15 5.26
N THR A 174 -9.80 -0.39 6.51
CA THR A 174 -10.60 -1.17 7.47
C THR A 174 -11.99 -0.55 7.72
N PHE A 175 -12.10 0.77 7.60
CA PHE A 175 -13.36 1.51 7.74
C PHE A 175 -14.18 1.61 6.45
N GLN A 176 -13.76 0.94 5.37
CA GLN A 176 -14.51 0.92 4.12
C GLN A 176 -15.88 0.26 4.35
N GLY A 177 -16.95 0.90 3.88
CA GLY A 177 -18.32 0.38 4.06
C GLY A 177 -18.93 0.63 5.45
N GLY A 178 -18.14 1.01 6.45
CA GLY A 178 -18.62 1.32 7.80
C GLY A 178 -19.18 0.09 8.53
N CYS A 179 -20.09 0.31 9.50
CA CYS A 179 -20.66 -0.78 10.31
C CYS A 179 -21.68 -1.68 9.58
N LYS A 180 -21.89 -1.47 8.27
CA LYS A 180 -22.93 -2.16 7.49
C LYS A 180 -22.34 -2.70 6.20
N GLY A 181 -22.85 -3.84 5.76
CA GLY A 181 -22.43 -4.45 4.51
C GLY A 181 -21.11 -5.21 4.67
N PRO A 182 -20.39 -5.45 3.56
CA PRO A 182 -19.24 -6.36 3.53
C PRO A 182 -17.92 -5.74 4.01
N GLY A 183 -17.93 -4.51 4.53
CA GLY A 183 -16.71 -3.84 5.00
C GLY A 183 -15.69 -3.58 3.87
N ASP A 184 -14.43 -3.91 4.17
CA ASP A 184 -13.29 -3.96 3.24
C ASP A 184 -13.24 -5.28 2.43
N TYR A 185 -14.29 -6.11 2.52
CA TYR A 185 -14.42 -7.45 1.95
C TYR A 185 -13.53 -8.52 2.57
N ILE A 186 -13.04 -8.33 3.79
CA ILE A 186 -12.19 -9.31 4.48
C ILE A 186 -12.88 -9.72 5.78
N ASP A 187 -13.20 -11.02 5.93
CA ASP A 187 -14.08 -11.46 7.03
C ASP A 187 -13.46 -11.32 8.43
N ASP A 188 -12.14 -11.30 8.53
CA ASP A 188 -11.41 -11.26 9.81
C ASP A 188 -10.93 -9.87 10.21
N THR A 189 -11.27 -8.83 9.44
CA THR A 189 -11.13 -7.43 9.85
C THR A 189 -12.44 -6.96 10.51
N PRO A 190 -12.42 -6.61 11.80
CA PRO A 190 -13.61 -6.06 12.46
C PRO A 190 -14.14 -4.81 11.76
N ALA A 191 -15.46 -4.68 11.72
CA ALA A 191 -16.11 -3.53 11.08
C ALA A 191 -15.81 -2.23 11.84
N GLN A 192 -15.45 -1.18 11.10
CA GLN A 192 -15.07 0.11 11.66
C GLN A 192 -15.86 1.24 10.96
N ALA A 193 -16.43 2.17 11.73
CA ALA A 193 -17.33 3.20 11.18
C ALA A 193 -16.57 4.35 10.49
N SER A 194 -15.36 4.64 10.97
CA SER A 194 -14.52 5.77 10.51
C SER A 194 -13.06 5.52 10.86
N PRO A 195 -12.09 6.15 10.17
CA PRO A 195 -10.68 6.06 10.53
C PRO A 195 -10.41 6.39 12.00
N SER A 196 -9.42 5.72 12.58
CA SER A 196 -8.87 6.08 13.89
C SER A 196 -7.94 7.29 13.76
N MET A 197 -7.76 8.00 14.88
CA MET A 197 -6.71 9.01 15.02
C MET A 197 -5.95 8.73 16.32
N GLY A 198 -4.62 8.85 16.31
CA GLY A 198 -3.81 8.46 17.47
C GLY A 198 -3.73 6.94 17.62
N CYS A 199 -3.79 6.46 18.86
CA CYS A 199 -3.88 5.03 19.18
C CYS A 199 -4.99 4.82 20.23
N PRO A 200 -6.28 4.87 19.82
CA PRO A 200 -7.41 4.89 20.73
C PRO A 200 -7.74 3.46 21.20
N GLU A 201 -6.97 2.96 22.17
CA GLU A 201 -7.15 1.63 22.77
C GLU A 201 -8.60 1.39 23.21
N GLY A 202 -9.15 0.23 22.84
CA GLY A 202 -10.52 -0.15 23.20
C GLY A 202 -11.63 0.52 22.39
N ARG A 203 -11.30 1.26 21.32
CA ARG A 203 -12.31 1.89 20.45
C ARG A 203 -13.21 0.84 19.80
N ASP A 204 -14.52 1.05 19.92
CA ASP A 204 -15.56 0.26 19.26
C ASP A 204 -16.60 1.22 18.67
N SER A 205 -16.46 1.48 17.37
CA SER A 205 -17.37 2.33 16.63
C SER A 205 -18.57 1.58 16.07
N CYS A 206 -18.53 0.24 16.10
CA CYS A 206 -19.55 -0.65 15.55
C CYS A 206 -20.00 -1.69 16.59
N PRO A 207 -20.58 -1.29 17.75
CA PRO A 207 -20.83 -2.18 18.91
C PRO A 207 -21.91 -3.26 18.68
N LYS A 208 -22.53 -3.29 17.50
CA LYS A 208 -23.47 -4.32 17.07
C LYS A 208 -22.82 -5.37 16.16
N GLN A 209 -21.56 -5.18 15.81
CA GLN A 209 -20.73 -6.10 15.04
C GLN A 209 -19.70 -6.75 15.98
N PRO A 210 -19.16 -7.92 15.64
CA PRO A 210 -18.12 -8.56 16.44
C PRO A 210 -16.77 -7.81 16.33
N GLY A 211 -16.04 -7.75 17.44
CA GLY A 211 -14.69 -7.19 17.50
C GLY A 211 -14.64 -5.70 17.89
N LEU A 212 -13.43 -5.22 18.20
CA LEU A 212 -13.13 -3.81 18.39
C LEU A 212 -12.61 -3.22 17.07
N ASP A 213 -12.61 -1.89 16.93
CA ASP A 213 -12.00 -1.24 15.77
C ASP A 213 -10.53 -1.71 15.63
N PRO A 214 -10.07 -2.11 14.43
CA PRO A 214 -8.74 -2.67 14.20
C PRO A 214 -7.65 -1.59 14.18
N ILE A 215 -7.49 -0.85 15.29
CA ILE A 215 -6.63 0.35 15.38
C ILE A 215 -5.15 0.09 15.10
N HIS A 216 -4.69 -1.16 15.23
CA HIS A 216 -3.31 -1.58 14.99
C HIS A 216 -3.07 -2.08 13.55
N ASN A 217 -4.14 -2.16 12.75
CA ASN A 217 -4.04 -2.64 11.38
C ASN A 217 -3.38 -1.59 10.49
N TYR A 218 -2.46 -2.00 9.63
CA TYR A 218 -1.79 -1.09 8.69
C TYR A 218 -2.76 -0.36 7.76
N MET A 219 -3.98 -0.86 7.54
CA MET A 219 -5.00 -0.26 6.67
C MET A 219 -5.98 0.69 7.39
N ASP A 220 -5.76 1.00 8.67
CA ASP A 220 -6.42 2.12 9.36
C ASP A 220 -5.61 3.43 9.17
N TYR A 221 -5.99 4.53 9.84
CA TYR A 221 -5.31 5.84 9.84
C TYR A 221 -4.70 6.24 11.21
N SER A 222 -4.47 5.26 12.09
CA SER A 222 -3.79 5.47 13.36
C SER A 222 -2.38 6.06 13.21
N ASP A 223 -1.81 6.56 14.31
CA ASP A 223 -0.41 7.01 14.32
C ASP A 223 0.54 5.82 14.08
N ASP A 224 1.72 6.04 13.47
CA ASP A 224 2.65 4.97 13.08
C ASP A 224 3.04 4.03 14.23
N THR A 225 3.14 4.57 15.45
CA THR A 225 3.45 3.82 16.67
C THR A 225 2.37 2.80 17.06
N CYS A 226 1.16 2.97 16.53
CA CYS A 226 0.02 2.10 16.80
C CYS A 226 -0.01 0.91 15.84
N TYR A 227 0.51 1.05 14.62
CA TYR A 227 0.46 -0.01 13.62
C TYR A 227 1.38 -1.19 13.93
N ARG A 228 0.86 -2.40 13.73
CA ARG A 228 1.58 -3.64 14.03
C ARG A 228 1.30 -4.79 13.05
N GLU A 229 0.16 -4.81 12.37
CA GLU A 229 -0.27 -6.04 11.69
C GLU A 229 -1.12 -5.86 10.43
N PHE A 230 -1.05 -6.90 9.59
CA PHE A 230 -2.12 -7.31 8.68
C PHE A 230 -2.82 -8.54 9.27
N THR A 231 -4.11 -8.71 9.00
CA THR A 231 -4.83 -9.94 9.39
C THR A 231 -4.46 -11.11 8.47
N PRO A 232 -4.62 -12.37 8.90
CA PRO A 232 -4.48 -13.52 8.01
C PRO A 232 -5.34 -13.42 6.74
N GLY A 233 -6.56 -12.89 6.84
CA GLY A 233 -7.44 -12.67 5.70
C GLY A 233 -6.93 -11.58 4.74
N GLN A 234 -6.28 -10.53 5.25
CA GLN A 234 -5.57 -9.57 4.40
C GLN A 234 -4.40 -10.21 3.67
N VAL A 235 -3.65 -11.11 4.31
CA VAL A 235 -2.57 -11.86 3.63
C VAL A 235 -3.14 -12.74 2.51
N ASP A 236 -4.19 -13.51 2.78
CA ASP A 236 -4.87 -14.32 1.75
C ASP A 236 -5.36 -13.44 0.58
N ARG A 237 -5.93 -12.27 0.88
CA ARG A 237 -6.38 -11.31 -0.14
C ARG A 237 -5.23 -10.81 -1.00
N MET A 238 -4.11 -10.41 -0.40
CA MET A 238 -2.94 -9.92 -1.14
C MET A 238 -2.40 -10.98 -2.10
N VAL A 239 -2.33 -12.24 -1.67
CA VAL A 239 -1.88 -13.36 -2.51
C VAL A 239 -2.82 -13.57 -3.70
N LYS A 240 -4.13 -13.57 -3.48
CA LYS A 240 -5.10 -13.75 -4.57
C LYS A 240 -5.11 -12.58 -5.55
N VAL A 241 -5.02 -11.35 -5.04
CA VAL A 241 -4.93 -10.16 -5.89
C VAL A 241 -3.64 -10.20 -6.71
N TRP A 242 -2.53 -10.63 -6.11
CA TRP A 242 -1.29 -10.84 -6.83
C TRP A 242 -1.46 -11.81 -8.01
N ASP A 243 -2.04 -12.99 -7.77
CA ASP A 243 -2.25 -14.02 -8.80
C ASP A 243 -3.14 -13.53 -9.94
N VAL A 244 -4.22 -12.82 -9.62
CA VAL A 244 -5.19 -12.34 -10.62
C VAL A 244 -4.62 -11.19 -11.45
N TYR A 245 -3.92 -10.25 -10.81
CA TYR A 245 -3.59 -8.96 -11.43
C TYR A 245 -2.13 -8.82 -11.85
N ARG A 246 -1.18 -9.42 -11.14
CA ARG A 246 0.24 -9.06 -11.24
C ARG A 246 1.16 -10.20 -11.66
N ALA A 247 0.90 -11.43 -11.24
CA ALA A 247 1.81 -12.57 -11.43
C ALA A 247 2.19 -12.81 -12.91
N TRP A 248 1.21 -12.73 -13.82
CA TRP A 248 1.41 -12.94 -15.26
C TRP A 248 2.36 -11.92 -15.91
N ALA A 249 2.50 -10.72 -15.34
CA ALA A 249 3.27 -9.65 -15.96
C ALA A 249 4.79 -9.91 -15.97
N ALA A 250 5.28 -10.79 -15.09
CA ALA A 250 6.67 -11.27 -15.09
C ALA A 250 7.03 -12.03 -16.38
N GLU A 251 6.04 -12.60 -17.07
CA GLU A 251 6.25 -13.45 -18.25
C GLU A 251 6.34 -12.67 -19.56
N LEU A 252 5.89 -11.40 -19.57
CA LEU A 252 5.94 -10.56 -20.78
C LEU A 252 7.32 -9.96 -21.11
N TRP A 253 8.30 -10.15 -20.23
CA TRP A 253 9.64 -9.54 -20.35
C TRP A 253 10.78 -10.57 -20.34
N LYS A 254 10.46 -11.85 -20.56
CA LYS A 254 11.44 -12.91 -20.89
C LYS A 254 11.56 -13.07 -22.40
#